data_AF-A0A8T5MCS8-F1
#
_entry.id   AF-A0A8T5MCS8-F1
#
_cell.length_a   1.000
_cell.length_b   1.000
_cell.length_c   1.000
_cell.angle_alpha   90.00
_cell.angle_beta   90.00
_cell.angle_gamma   90.00
#
_symmetry.space_group_name_H-M   'P 1'
#
loop_
_entity.id
_entity.type
_entity.pdbx_description
1 polymer ?
#
loop_
_entity_poly.entity_id
_entity_poly.type
_entity_poly.pdbx_seq_one_letter_code
_entity_poly.pdbx_strand_id
1 'polypeptide(L)'
;MPTTDSEVHAYKFILDELIKKKGWKKAQVLTQQECHRIKAIKDAIGGKKPENVVMISDKTCYVIEAKNERKKLNTAVKEAKEEYADRINEQQKLQAIFITGIAGNDEEGFICKSEYYKNGKWEAIEENGVEITGLLSSGQVDHILRTKSGKIEDIEITEKEFHVAAKEINGILHENAINKDYRARFISALLLALTEGSSEIDLNEMDTSVLIVAINKKVESILNRHKKHEFARFIKIDEPSNQDNHVKVRAAIVNTIEKLLSLNIRSAMKSGRDVLGEFYEAFLKYGNGAKEIGVVLTPRHITRFAAEVLDVQTNDIVLDPACGTGGFLVAALDVARKKSKSDKDFDGFKEEGIYGIEEQDPIIALAIVNMIFRGDGKNNMIEGNCFNKWLTVDDTKKRFAACYVKSDFDGRLLPITKVLMNPPFSQKSSKSKEYQFIEHAIAQMQDEGLLFAVLPISVLIERAALEWRKEFLKRNTLISVVTFPTDLFYPTGTNTLGMFVRKGVPHNPGEPVLWMRALHDGFVKKKGKRVRNKKEKDDITTIQPLLFDFVKDSRTKVKNIPQFQKKAPINFSDENLELVPEAYLDDKELTQEEIEKSMELLMRETACYLIRTKS
;
A
#
# COMPACT_ATOMS: atom_id res chain seq x y z
N MET A 1 28.77 17.20 35.49
CA MET A 1 27.42 17.38 34.93
C MET A 1 27.59 17.67 33.45
N PRO A 2 27.19 16.78 32.53
CA PRO A 2 27.10 17.15 31.12
C PRO A 2 25.72 17.76 30.88
N THR A 3 25.68 19.07 30.61
CA THR A 3 24.55 19.73 29.96
C THR A 3 24.57 19.33 28.49
N THR A 4 23.97 18.21 28.14
CA THR A 4 23.64 17.87 26.75
C THR A 4 22.31 18.57 26.41
N ASP A 5 22.44 19.75 25.82
CA ASP A 5 21.36 20.68 25.49
C ASP A 5 20.27 20.04 24.63
N SER A 6 19.07 19.94 25.20
CA SER A 6 17.84 19.60 24.47
C SER A 6 17.56 20.52 23.27
N GLU A 7 18.13 21.73 23.25
CA GLU A 7 18.05 22.67 22.12
C GLU A 7 18.73 22.14 20.86
N VAL A 8 19.86 21.44 21.00
CA VAL A 8 20.59 20.86 19.85
C VAL A 8 19.79 19.74 19.17
N HIS A 9 19.03 18.99 19.95
CA HIS A 9 18.24 17.86 19.46
C HIS A 9 17.05 18.33 18.61
N ALA A 10 16.27 19.30 19.12
CA ALA A 10 15.14 19.88 18.39
C ALA A 10 15.60 20.57 17.08
N TYR A 11 16.69 21.32 17.14
CA TYR A 11 17.29 21.97 15.98
C TYR A 11 17.63 20.99 14.85
N LYS A 12 18.30 19.88 15.19
CA LYS A 12 18.68 18.85 14.22
C LYS A 12 17.45 18.19 13.59
N PHE A 13 16.44 17.90 14.40
CA PHE A 13 15.15 17.36 13.94
C PHE A 13 14.48 18.31 12.92
N ILE A 14 14.39 19.61 13.24
CA ILE A 14 13.75 20.61 12.36
C ILE A 14 14.42 20.68 11.00
N LEU A 15 15.75 20.79 10.97
CA LEU A 15 16.49 20.90 9.71
C LEU A 15 16.36 19.64 8.85
N ASP A 16 16.46 18.47 9.47
CA ASP A 16 16.36 17.20 8.76
C ASP A 16 14.95 17.00 8.18
N GLU A 17 13.90 17.30 8.94
CA GLU A 17 12.52 17.22 8.43
C GLU A 17 12.27 18.25 7.33
N LEU A 18 12.55 19.55 7.57
CA LEU A 18 12.25 20.60 6.60
C LEU A 18 12.98 20.42 5.27
N ILE A 19 14.30 20.17 5.33
CA ILE A 19 15.17 20.22 4.14
C ILE A 19 15.19 18.87 3.42
N LYS A 20 15.33 17.76 4.16
CA LYS A 20 15.49 16.44 3.52
C LYS A 20 14.15 15.83 3.11
N LYS A 21 13.07 16.14 3.84
CA LYS A 21 11.77 15.45 3.67
C LYS A 21 10.67 16.37 3.14
N LYS A 22 10.56 17.60 3.67
CA LYS A 22 9.42 18.51 3.43
C LYS A 22 9.66 19.52 2.28
N GLY A 23 10.77 19.38 1.56
CA GLY A 23 11.04 20.07 0.29
C GLY A 23 11.54 21.52 0.41
N TRP A 24 11.90 21.97 1.62
CA TRP A 24 12.45 23.31 1.81
C TRP A 24 13.92 23.40 1.42
N LYS A 25 14.34 24.55 0.88
CA LYS A 25 15.77 24.80 0.61
C LYS A 25 16.45 25.32 1.87
N LYS A 26 17.71 24.94 2.11
CA LYS A 26 18.47 25.42 3.28
C LYS A 26 18.53 26.95 3.36
N ALA A 27 18.62 27.64 2.22
CA ALA A 27 18.62 29.11 2.16
C ALA A 27 17.31 29.76 2.64
N GLN A 28 16.20 29.01 2.68
CA GLN A 28 14.92 29.48 3.21
C GLN A 28 14.80 29.26 4.72
N VAL A 29 15.51 28.29 5.29
CA VAL A 29 15.38 27.89 6.69
C VAL A 29 16.43 28.59 7.55
N LEU A 30 16.03 29.70 8.16
CA LEU A 30 16.84 30.53 9.03
C LEU A 30 16.92 29.92 10.43
N THR A 31 18.12 29.86 10.97
CA THR A 31 18.38 29.54 12.39
C THR A 31 18.06 30.71 13.31
N GLN A 32 18.05 30.45 14.63
CA GLN A 32 17.96 31.47 15.69
C GLN A 32 18.89 32.68 15.48
N GLN A 33 20.11 32.47 14.98
CA GLN A 33 21.06 33.58 14.75
C GLN A 33 20.82 34.29 13.41
N GLU A 34 20.41 33.54 12.39
CA GLU A 34 20.21 34.08 11.04
C GLU A 34 18.93 34.90 10.93
N CYS A 35 17.90 34.62 11.73
CA CYS A 35 16.66 35.40 11.71
C CYS A 35 16.91 36.88 12.04
N HIS A 36 17.88 37.19 12.91
CA HIS A 36 18.29 38.57 13.22
C HIS A 36 19.04 39.28 12.08
N ARG A 37 19.48 38.56 11.04
CA ARG A 37 20.03 39.20 9.83
C ARG A 37 18.93 39.83 8.98
N ILE A 38 17.69 39.37 9.11
CA ILE A 38 16.52 39.97 8.47
C ILE A 38 16.03 41.12 9.34
N LYS A 39 16.26 42.36 8.88
CA LYS A 39 15.91 43.58 9.63
C LYS A 39 14.46 43.61 10.08
N ALA A 40 13.52 43.23 9.19
CA ALA A 40 12.10 43.19 9.52
C ALA A 40 11.77 42.25 10.69
N ILE A 41 12.42 41.08 10.76
CA ILE A 41 12.24 40.12 11.85
C ILE A 41 12.89 40.67 13.13
N LYS A 42 14.16 41.13 13.05
CA LYS A 42 14.90 41.66 14.19
C LYS A 42 14.17 42.82 14.87
N ASP A 43 13.68 43.77 14.08
CA ASP A 43 12.95 44.94 14.57
C ASP A 43 11.64 44.53 15.26
N ALA A 44 10.94 43.51 14.74
CA ALA A 44 9.67 43.03 15.29
C ALA A 44 9.81 42.29 16.62
N ILE A 45 10.76 41.35 16.72
CA ILE A 45 10.85 40.44 17.87
C ILE A 45 11.78 40.95 18.98
N GLY A 46 12.51 42.06 18.76
CA GLY A 46 13.24 42.77 19.81
C GLY A 46 14.35 41.97 20.49
N GLY A 47 15.05 41.10 19.73
CA GLY A 47 16.17 40.29 20.24
C GLY A 47 15.78 38.91 20.77
N LYS A 48 14.48 38.57 20.83
CA LYS A 48 14.03 37.18 21.06
C LYS A 48 14.43 36.28 19.89
N LYS A 49 14.57 34.98 20.13
CA LYS A 49 15.13 34.01 19.18
C LYS A 49 14.19 32.81 19.01
N PRO A 50 13.28 32.84 18.01
CA PRO A 50 12.54 31.64 17.67
C PRO A 50 13.51 30.58 17.16
N GLU A 51 13.19 29.31 17.42
CA GLU A 51 14.04 28.18 17.03
C GLU A 51 14.42 28.23 15.54
N ASN A 52 13.41 28.40 14.67
CA ASN A 52 13.61 28.59 13.24
C ASN A 52 12.58 29.55 12.63
N VAL A 53 12.97 30.23 11.56
CA VAL A 53 12.05 30.95 10.67
C VAL A 53 12.28 30.48 9.24
N VAL A 54 11.22 30.06 8.57
CA VAL A 54 11.25 29.69 7.16
C VAL A 54 10.74 30.85 6.32
N MET A 55 11.57 31.37 5.43
CA MET A 55 11.21 32.41 4.48
C MET A 55 10.48 31.79 3.28
N ILE A 56 9.20 32.13 3.14
CA ILE A 56 8.35 31.67 2.04
C ILE A 56 8.50 32.59 0.84
N SER A 57 8.51 33.89 1.10
CA SER A 57 8.77 34.96 0.14
C SER A 57 9.54 36.09 0.82
N ASP A 58 9.79 37.19 0.10
CA ASP A 58 10.31 38.43 0.67
C ASP A 58 9.36 39.09 1.69
N LYS A 59 8.07 38.75 1.62
CA LYS A 59 7.00 39.35 2.45
C LYS A 59 6.32 38.37 3.40
N THR A 60 6.67 37.09 3.36
CA THR A 60 5.92 36.06 4.06
C THR A 60 6.85 35.04 4.71
N CYS A 61 6.57 34.67 5.96
CA CYS A 61 7.36 33.69 6.70
C CYS A 61 6.49 32.71 7.51
N TYR A 62 7.17 31.66 7.98
CA TYR A 62 6.66 30.59 8.82
C TYR A 62 7.57 30.49 10.05
N VAL A 63 7.00 30.62 11.24
CA VAL A 63 7.74 30.64 12.51
C VAL A 63 7.65 29.29 13.22
N ILE A 64 8.76 28.82 13.77
CA ILE A 64 8.84 27.54 14.48
C ILE A 64 9.47 27.79 15.86
N GLU A 65 8.87 27.21 16.88
CA GLU A 65 9.37 27.22 18.26
C GLU A 65 9.39 25.81 18.84
N ALA A 66 10.38 25.50 19.66
CA ALA A 66 10.58 24.16 20.22
C ALA A 66 10.73 24.17 21.74
N LYS A 67 10.23 23.10 22.39
CA LYS A 67 10.42 22.82 23.81
C LYS A 67 10.93 21.39 24.02
N ASN A 68 11.65 21.19 25.11
CA ASN A 68 12.38 19.95 25.39
C ASN A 68 11.54 18.78 25.93
N GLU A 69 10.31 19.05 26.38
CA GLU A 69 9.42 18.07 27.01
C GLU A 69 8.08 18.07 26.28
N ARG A 70 7.55 16.90 25.92
CA ARG A 70 6.30 16.76 25.14
C ARG A 70 5.12 17.53 25.73
N LYS A 71 4.96 17.52 27.05
CA LYS A 71 3.88 18.24 27.75
C LYS A 71 3.88 19.76 27.52
N LYS A 72 4.98 20.33 27.03
CA LYS A 72 5.13 21.76 26.71
C LYS A 72 4.73 22.11 25.27
N LEU A 73 4.07 21.22 24.52
CA LEU A 73 3.62 21.50 23.15
C LEU A 73 2.78 22.77 23.06
N ASN A 74 1.79 22.93 23.94
CA ASN A 74 0.95 24.13 23.96
C ASN A 74 1.73 25.40 24.30
N THR A 75 2.77 25.29 25.13
CA THR A 75 3.70 26.39 25.42
C THR A 75 4.49 26.78 24.17
N ALA A 76 5.03 25.80 23.44
CA ALA A 76 5.75 26.04 22.18
C ALA A 76 4.86 26.75 21.13
N VAL A 77 3.62 26.28 20.95
CA VAL A 77 2.65 26.90 20.04
C VAL A 77 2.33 28.33 20.47
N LYS A 78 2.10 28.55 21.77
CA LYS A 78 1.80 29.88 22.31
C LYS A 78 2.95 30.85 22.07
N GLU A 79 4.19 30.44 22.32
CA GLU A 79 5.36 31.27 22.09
C GLU A 79 5.59 31.56 20.59
N ALA A 80 5.48 30.54 19.72
CA ALA A 80 5.52 30.71 18.26
C ALA A 80 4.56 31.81 17.78
N LYS A 81 3.36 31.81 18.35
CA LYS A 81 2.27 32.75 18.06
C LYS A 81 2.51 34.13 18.63
N GLU A 82 2.46 34.25 19.97
CA GLU A 82 2.34 35.52 20.68
C GLU A 82 3.69 36.25 20.78
N GLU A 83 4.80 35.50 20.91
CA GLU A 83 6.11 36.12 21.11
C GLU A 83 6.82 36.49 19.81
N TYR A 84 6.39 35.89 18.70
CA TYR A 84 7.08 36.00 17.41
C TYR A 84 6.12 36.37 16.27
N ALA A 85 5.20 35.49 15.88
CA ALA A 85 4.41 35.68 14.67
C ALA A 85 3.50 36.91 14.73
N ASP A 86 2.78 37.11 15.84
CA ASP A 86 1.89 38.26 16.02
C ASP A 86 2.69 39.59 16.01
N ARG A 87 3.86 39.63 16.66
CA ARG A 87 4.75 40.80 16.65
C ARG A 87 5.34 41.10 15.27
N ILE A 88 5.64 40.06 14.49
CA ILE A 88 6.05 40.22 13.08
C ILE A 88 4.91 40.85 12.28
N ASN A 89 3.68 40.35 12.44
CA ASN A 89 2.50 40.84 11.75
C ASN A 89 2.15 42.30 12.11
N GLU A 90 2.35 42.72 13.36
CA GLU A 90 2.12 44.10 13.83
C GLU A 90 2.98 45.15 13.08
N GLN A 91 4.20 44.79 12.71
CA GLN A 91 5.11 45.72 12.01
C GLN A 91 4.75 45.93 10.54
N GLN A 92 3.86 45.10 9.97
CA GLN A 92 3.37 45.15 8.57
C GLN A 92 4.45 45.12 7.46
N LYS A 93 5.73 44.89 7.83
CA LYS A 93 6.85 44.76 6.89
C LYS A 93 7.02 43.32 6.36
N LEU A 94 6.57 42.35 7.14
CA LEU A 94 6.62 40.92 6.88
C LEU A 94 5.39 40.28 7.51
N GLN A 95 4.84 39.24 6.90
CA GLN A 95 3.70 38.51 7.44
C GLN A 95 4.10 37.09 7.84
N ALA A 96 4.03 36.80 9.14
CA ALA A 96 4.10 35.45 9.68
C ALA A 96 2.71 34.82 9.61
N ILE A 97 2.50 33.98 8.60
CA ILE A 97 1.17 33.38 8.32
C ILE A 97 1.06 31.92 8.74
N PHE A 98 2.18 31.29 9.09
CA PHE A 98 2.21 29.92 9.62
C PHE A 98 3.02 29.90 10.90
N ILE A 99 2.60 29.05 11.83
CA ILE A 99 3.38 28.68 13.01
C ILE A 99 3.42 27.16 13.19
N THR A 100 4.47 26.67 13.82
CA THR A 100 4.52 25.33 14.40
C THR A 100 5.19 25.37 15.76
N GLY A 101 4.50 24.83 16.77
CA GLY A 101 5.11 24.45 18.03
C GLY A 101 5.60 23.01 17.97
N ILE A 102 6.80 22.76 18.46
CA ILE A 102 7.41 21.43 18.58
C ILE A 102 7.69 21.15 20.06
N ALA A 103 7.47 19.92 20.50
CA ALA A 103 7.85 19.51 21.84
C ALA A 103 8.43 18.09 21.87
N GLY A 104 9.48 17.90 22.67
CA GLY A 104 10.15 16.60 22.86
C GLY A 104 11.67 16.69 22.76
N ASN A 105 12.31 15.53 22.75
CA ASN A 105 13.77 15.35 22.67
C ASN A 105 14.07 14.01 21.97
N ASP A 106 15.33 13.60 21.81
CA ASP A 106 15.66 12.35 21.09
C ASP A 106 15.22 11.05 21.81
N GLU A 107 14.90 11.09 23.10
CA GLU A 107 14.48 9.92 23.89
C GLU A 107 12.96 9.76 23.95
N GLU A 108 12.27 10.87 24.22
CA GLU A 108 10.81 10.94 24.20
C GLU A 108 10.26 11.06 22.79
N GLY A 109 11.08 11.63 21.90
CA GLY A 109 10.82 12.03 20.53
C GLY A 109 9.83 13.18 20.36
N PHE A 110 9.63 13.61 19.12
CA PHE A 110 9.03 14.94 18.82
C PHE A 110 7.57 14.87 18.41
N ILE A 111 6.76 15.80 18.93
CA ILE A 111 5.38 16.07 18.50
C ILE A 111 5.24 17.51 18.01
N CYS A 112 4.40 17.74 17.00
CA CYS A 112 4.22 19.05 16.38
C CYS A 112 2.74 19.44 16.34
N LYS A 113 2.47 20.75 16.41
CA LYS A 113 1.16 21.34 16.13
C LYS A 113 1.33 22.61 15.30
N SER A 114 0.57 22.70 14.21
CA SER A 114 0.71 23.79 13.23
C SER A 114 -0.59 24.58 13.05
N GLU A 115 -0.47 25.90 12.96
CA GLU A 115 -1.61 26.81 12.74
C GLU A 115 -1.34 27.76 11.56
N TYR A 116 -2.42 28.17 10.90
CA TYR A 116 -2.43 29.11 9.78
C TYR A 116 -3.20 30.38 10.18
N TYR A 117 -2.63 31.55 9.86
CA TYR A 117 -3.23 32.84 10.15
C TYR A 117 -4.16 33.28 9.03
N LYS A 118 -5.43 33.47 9.35
CA LYS A 118 -6.46 33.95 8.42
C LYS A 118 -7.45 34.87 9.13
N ASN A 119 -7.79 35.99 8.50
CA ASN A 119 -8.83 36.92 8.97
C ASN A 119 -8.67 37.35 10.44
N GLY A 120 -7.43 37.60 10.88
CA GLY A 120 -7.15 38.03 12.25
C GLY A 120 -7.09 36.91 13.29
N LYS A 121 -7.23 35.64 12.87
CA LYS A 121 -7.25 34.48 13.78
C LYS A 121 -6.29 33.39 13.30
N TRP A 122 -5.80 32.63 14.26
CA TRP A 122 -5.05 31.41 14.01
C TRP A 122 -6.01 30.24 14.00
N GLU A 123 -5.94 29.43 12.96
CA GLU A 123 -6.76 28.24 12.75
C GLU A 123 -5.84 27.01 12.66
N ALA A 124 -6.27 25.88 13.22
CA ALA A 124 -5.54 24.62 13.05
C ALA A 124 -5.49 24.24 11.56
N ILE A 125 -4.35 23.69 11.13
CA ILE A 125 -4.21 23.18 9.77
C ILE A 125 -4.65 21.72 9.78
N GLU A 126 -5.63 21.42 8.93
CA GLU A 126 -6.23 20.10 8.80
C GLU A 126 -5.91 19.51 7.43
N GLU A 127 -5.56 18.23 7.39
CA GLU A 127 -5.42 17.44 6.17
C GLU A 127 -6.40 16.27 6.22
N ASN A 128 -7.27 16.16 5.21
CA ASN A 128 -8.38 15.18 5.17
C ASN A 128 -9.24 15.18 6.45
N GLY A 129 -9.46 16.37 7.03
CA GLY A 129 -10.24 16.55 8.27
C GLY A 129 -9.53 16.08 9.55
N VAL A 130 -8.20 15.98 9.53
CA VAL A 130 -7.36 15.65 10.70
C VAL A 130 -6.30 16.74 10.89
N GLU A 131 -6.13 17.24 12.12
CA GLU A 131 -5.04 18.17 12.43
C GLU A 131 -3.68 17.58 12.05
N ILE A 132 -2.84 18.38 11.39
CA ILE A 132 -1.49 17.98 10.98
C ILE A 132 -0.60 17.84 12.23
N THR A 133 0.09 16.70 12.33
CA THR A 133 0.98 16.35 13.45
C THR A 133 2.47 16.43 13.12
N GLY A 134 2.82 16.92 11.92
CA GLY A 134 4.19 17.14 11.48
C GLY A 134 4.49 18.59 11.06
N LEU A 135 5.75 18.85 10.70
CA LEU A 135 6.17 20.11 10.09
C LEU A 135 5.56 20.28 8.69
N LEU A 136 5.23 21.52 8.34
CA LEU A 136 4.62 21.85 7.05
C LEU A 136 5.60 21.69 5.90
N SER A 137 5.19 21.01 4.83
CA SER A 137 5.93 20.98 3.57
C SER A 137 5.76 22.25 2.76
N SER A 138 6.75 22.53 1.92
CA SER A 138 6.67 23.60 0.92
C SER A 138 5.41 23.47 0.05
N GLY A 139 5.08 22.25 -0.39
CA GLY A 139 3.86 21.99 -1.16
C GLY A 139 2.55 22.24 -0.38
N GLN A 140 2.49 21.90 0.91
CA GLN A 140 1.35 22.21 1.78
C GLN A 140 1.20 23.72 1.97
N VAL A 141 2.31 24.42 2.25
CA VAL A 141 2.31 25.89 2.37
C VAL A 141 1.84 26.55 1.07
N ASP A 142 2.36 26.12 -0.08
CA ASP A 142 1.95 26.63 -1.39
C ASP A 142 0.47 26.37 -1.68
N HIS A 143 -0.04 25.20 -1.28
CA HIS A 143 -1.46 24.88 -1.41
C HIS A 143 -2.32 25.80 -0.55
N ILE A 144 -2.01 25.95 0.74
CA ILE A 144 -2.76 26.82 1.67
C ILE A 144 -2.74 28.26 1.19
N LEU A 145 -1.60 28.76 0.69
CA LEU A 145 -1.49 30.09 0.12
C LEU A 145 -2.39 30.30 -1.10
N ARG A 146 -2.46 29.31 -1.98
CA ARG A 146 -3.29 29.34 -3.19
C ARG A 146 -4.79 29.27 -2.88
N THR A 147 -5.19 28.39 -1.97
CA THR A 147 -6.60 28.17 -1.60
C THR A 147 -7.09 29.12 -0.52
N LYS A 148 -6.17 29.78 0.20
CA LYS A 148 -6.42 30.60 1.40
C LYS A 148 -7.18 29.82 2.47
N SER A 149 -6.93 28.53 2.59
CA SER A 149 -7.61 27.62 3.52
C SER A 149 -6.60 26.75 4.25
N GLY A 150 -6.69 26.71 5.59
CA GLY A 150 -5.94 25.75 6.41
C GLY A 150 -6.47 24.32 6.28
N LYS A 151 -7.59 24.12 5.57
CA LYS A 151 -8.12 22.81 5.24
C LYS A 151 -7.56 22.35 3.91
N ILE A 152 -6.84 21.25 3.96
CA ILE A 152 -6.19 20.59 2.85
C ILE A 152 -6.96 19.30 2.57
N GLU A 153 -7.43 19.16 1.34
CA GLU A 153 -8.02 17.94 0.83
C GLU A 153 -7.10 17.36 -0.25
N ASP A 154 -6.94 16.04 -0.26
CA ASP A 154 -6.27 15.29 -1.33
C ASP A 154 -4.79 15.67 -1.60
N ILE A 155 -4.06 16.24 -0.63
CA ILE A 155 -2.60 16.30 -0.75
C ILE A 155 -2.04 14.88 -0.58
N GLU A 156 -1.39 14.44 -1.65
CA GLU A 156 -0.81 13.12 -1.78
C GLU A 156 0.55 13.09 -1.05
N ILE A 157 0.63 12.33 0.05
CA ILE A 157 1.93 11.87 0.56
C ILE A 157 2.56 11.06 -0.56
N THR A 158 3.78 11.43 -0.95
CA THR A 158 4.42 10.82 -2.11
C THR A 158 4.82 9.38 -1.80
N GLU A 159 4.80 8.50 -2.80
CA GLU A 159 5.35 7.13 -2.69
C GLU A 159 6.78 7.13 -2.12
N LYS A 160 7.54 8.18 -2.42
CA LYS A 160 8.89 8.42 -1.89
C LYS A 160 8.88 8.65 -0.37
N GLU A 161 7.96 9.45 0.16
CA GLU A 161 7.83 9.70 1.59
C GLU A 161 7.44 8.42 2.34
N PHE A 162 6.47 7.64 1.84
CA PHE A 162 6.13 6.34 2.42
C PHE A 162 7.30 5.38 2.39
N HIS A 163 7.99 5.29 1.26
CA HIS A 163 9.18 4.46 1.15
C HIS A 163 10.24 4.87 2.20
N VAL A 164 10.54 6.16 2.34
CA VAL A 164 11.56 6.64 3.29
C VAL A 164 11.17 6.27 4.72
N ALA A 165 9.93 6.56 5.11
CA ALA A 165 9.46 6.25 6.45
C ALA A 165 9.39 4.74 6.71
N ALA A 166 8.93 3.93 5.76
CA ALA A 166 8.89 2.48 5.91
C ALA A 166 10.30 1.90 6.12
N LYS A 167 11.32 2.46 5.45
CA LYS A 167 12.72 2.09 5.67
C LYS A 167 13.22 2.52 7.04
N GLU A 168 12.94 3.76 7.46
CA GLU A 168 13.32 4.28 8.77
C GLU A 168 12.70 3.46 9.91
N ILE A 169 11.40 3.17 9.82
CA ILE A 169 10.68 2.36 10.81
C ILE A 169 11.27 0.95 10.89
N ASN A 170 11.60 0.32 9.77
CA ASN A 170 12.28 -0.97 9.81
C ASN A 170 13.67 -0.91 10.47
N GLY A 171 14.40 0.18 10.26
CA GLY A 171 15.65 0.45 10.99
C GLY A 171 15.41 0.50 12.50
N ILE A 172 14.42 1.29 12.94
CA ILE A 172 14.01 1.42 14.34
C ILE A 172 13.70 0.05 14.95
N LEU A 173 12.86 -0.75 14.29
CA LEU A 173 12.49 -2.08 14.80
C LEU A 173 13.68 -3.04 14.83
N HIS A 174 14.58 -2.95 13.86
CA HIS A 174 15.78 -3.79 13.82
C HIS A 174 16.77 -3.45 14.94
N GLU A 175 17.09 -2.16 15.10
CA GLU A 175 18.00 -1.66 16.14
C GLU A 175 17.51 -1.98 17.55
N ASN A 176 16.19 -2.01 17.74
CA ASN A 176 15.53 -2.38 19.00
C ASN A 176 15.24 -3.88 19.13
N ALA A 177 15.90 -4.73 18.34
CA ALA A 177 15.81 -6.20 18.42
C ALA A 177 14.40 -6.79 18.27
N ILE A 178 13.49 -6.09 17.57
CA ILE A 178 12.18 -6.63 17.23
C ILE A 178 12.36 -7.68 16.13
N ASN A 179 11.91 -8.90 16.43
CA ASN A 179 11.98 -10.05 15.52
C ASN A 179 11.35 -9.68 14.18
N LYS A 180 12.06 -9.95 13.08
CA LYS A 180 11.65 -9.63 11.70
C LYS A 180 10.25 -10.15 11.35
N ASP A 181 9.90 -11.35 11.81
CA ASP A 181 8.60 -11.99 11.54
C ASP A 181 7.48 -11.35 12.38
N TYR A 182 7.85 -10.66 13.45
CA TYR A 182 6.94 -9.94 14.34
C TYR A 182 6.68 -8.49 13.94
N ARG A 183 7.53 -7.91 13.10
CA ARG A 183 7.48 -6.47 12.75
C ARG A 183 6.16 -6.07 12.07
N ALA A 184 5.62 -6.92 11.21
CA ALA A 184 4.33 -6.69 10.54
C ALA A 184 3.18 -6.56 11.56
N ARG A 185 3.13 -7.48 12.52
CA ARG A 185 2.18 -7.47 13.63
C ARG A 185 2.35 -6.22 14.51
N PHE A 186 3.60 -5.91 14.86
CA PHE A 186 3.94 -4.73 15.66
C PHE A 186 3.45 -3.43 15.02
N ILE A 187 3.72 -3.23 13.73
CA ILE A 187 3.26 -2.05 12.98
C ILE A 187 1.74 -2.01 12.84
N SER A 188 1.10 -3.16 12.62
CA SER A 188 -0.37 -3.26 12.60
C SER A 188 -1.00 -2.78 13.90
N ALA A 189 -0.43 -3.17 15.04
CA ALA A 189 -0.88 -2.73 16.36
C ALA A 189 -0.80 -1.21 16.51
N LEU A 190 0.36 -0.63 16.17
CA LEU A 190 0.60 0.80 16.34
C LEU A 190 -0.27 1.64 15.39
N LEU A 191 -0.38 1.24 14.12
CA LEU A 191 -1.26 1.91 13.16
C LEU A 191 -2.71 1.90 13.62
N LEU A 192 -3.20 0.74 14.05
CA LEU A 192 -4.58 0.62 14.53
C LEU A 192 -4.78 1.45 15.81
N ALA A 193 -3.83 1.43 16.75
CA ALA A 193 -3.90 2.24 17.97
C ALA A 193 -3.82 3.76 17.70
N LEU A 194 -3.28 4.18 16.55
CA LEU A 194 -3.27 5.58 16.12
C LEU A 194 -4.56 6.04 15.43
N THR A 195 -5.53 5.15 15.21
CA THR A 195 -6.83 5.49 14.62
C THR A 195 -7.81 6.15 15.59
N GLU A 196 -8.99 6.54 15.10
CA GLU A 196 -9.96 7.38 15.78
C GLU A 196 -10.35 6.91 17.20
N GLY A 197 -10.24 7.85 18.14
CA GLY A 197 -10.64 7.74 19.54
C GLY A 197 -9.94 8.79 20.41
N SER A 198 -10.69 9.47 21.29
CA SER A 198 -10.33 10.67 22.05
C SER A 198 -9.23 10.51 23.12
N SER A 199 -8.59 9.36 23.21
CA SER A 199 -7.45 9.13 24.11
C SER A 199 -6.21 8.87 23.27
N GLU A 200 -5.32 9.85 23.26
CA GLU A 200 -3.97 9.66 22.73
C GLU A 200 -3.24 8.62 23.59
N ILE A 201 -2.38 7.83 22.95
CA ILE A 201 -1.50 6.92 23.67
C ILE A 201 -0.55 7.81 24.47
N ASP A 202 -0.49 7.66 25.79
CA ASP A 202 0.46 8.42 26.60
C ASP A 202 1.86 7.85 26.39
N LEU A 203 2.59 8.46 25.47
CA LEU A 203 3.97 8.09 25.15
C LEU A 203 4.96 8.52 26.24
N ASN A 204 4.52 9.29 27.25
CA ASN A 204 5.34 9.61 28.42
C ASN A 204 5.28 8.50 29.47
N GLU A 205 4.43 7.50 29.29
CA GLU A 205 4.42 6.32 30.15
C GLU A 205 5.81 5.67 30.11
N MET A 206 6.42 5.54 31.29
CA MET A 206 7.76 5.00 31.46
C MET A 206 7.72 3.49 31.66
N ASP A 207 6.63 2.97 32.20
CA ASP A 207 6.40 1.54 32.33
C ASP A 207 5.99 0.95 30.99
N THR A 208 6.88 0.11 30.43
CA THR A 208 6.67 -0.50 29.11
C THR A 208 5.44 -1.42 29.10
N SER A 209 5.17 -2.11 30.20
CA SER A 209 4.04 -3.03 30.32
C SER A 209 2.72 -2.27 30.34
N VAL A 210 2.66 -1.15 31.08
CA VAL A 210 1.50 -0.26 31.08
C VAL A 210 1.26 0.31 29.67
N LEU A 211 2.31 0.75 28.98
CA LEU A 211 2.22 1.26 27.61
C LEU A 211 1.69 0.19 26.63
N ILE A 212 2.22 -1.04 26.68
CA ILE A 212 1.76 -2.16 25.86
C ILE A 212 0.29 -2.48 26.15
N VAL A 213 -0.11 -2.53 27.42
CA VAL A 213 -1.50 -2.79 27.83
C VAL A 213 -2.42 -1.70 27.29
N ALA A 214 -2.03 -0.42 27.37
CA ALA A 214 -2.81 0.69 26.84
C ALA A 214 -3.01 0.57 25.31
N ILE A 215 -1.94 0.24 24.56
CA ILE A 215 -1.99 0.01 23.11
C ILE A 215 -2.92 -1.15 22.78
N ASN A 216 -2.73 -2.30 23.43
CA ASN A 216 -3.52 -3.50 23.17
C ASN A 216 -5.00 -3.31 23.51
N LYS A 217 -5.34 -2.63 24.62
CA LYS A 217 -6.73 -2.27 24.94
C LYS A 217 -7.36 -1.39 23.86
N LYS A 218 -6.59 -0.44 23.30
CA LYS A 218 -7.08 0.41 22.21
C LYS A 218 -7.30 -0.39 20.93
N VAL A 219 -6.36 -1.26 20.55
CA VAL A 219 -6.49 -2.22 19.45
C VAL A 219 -7.74 -3.07 19.60
N GLU A 220 -7.94 -3.68 20.76
CA GLU A 220 -9.13 -4.51 21.06
C GLU A 220 -10.43 -3.70 20.97
N SER A 221 -10.45 -2.48 21.52
CA SER A 221 -11.62 -1.59 21.42
C SER A 221 -12.02 -1.31 19.98
N ILE A 222 -11.04 -1.04 19.11
CA ILE A 222 -11.27 -0.80 17.69
C ILE A 222 -11.75 -2.07 17.00
N LEU A 223 -11.06 -3.20 17.20
CA LEU A 223 -11.47 -4.48 16.63
C LEU A 223 -12.90 -4.86 17.05
N ASN A 224 -13.27 -4.62 18.30
CA ASN A 224 -14.63 -4.85 18.80
C ASN A 224 -15.67 -3.97 18.06
N ARG A 225 -15.36 -2.68 17.86
CA ARG A 225 -16.23 -1.75 17.11
C ARG A 225 -16.47 -2.23 15.67
N HIS A 226 -15.45 -2.82 15.06
CA HIS A 226 -15.49 -3.38 13.70
C HIS A 226 -15.91 -4.87 13.67
N LYS A 227 -16.35 -5.45 14.79
CA LYS A 227 -16.76 -6.87 14.92
C LYS A 227 -15.66 -7.88 14.51
N LYS A 228 -14.39 -7.53 14.69
CA LYS A 228 -13.17 -8.29 14.35
C LYS A 228 -12.37 -8.73 15.58
N HIS A 229 -13.06 -8.95 16.72
CA HIS A 229 -12.45 -9.24 18.02
C HIS A 229 -11.54 -10.48 18.04
N GLU A 230 -11.85 -11.50 17.24
CA GLU A 230 -11.02 -12.71 17.09
C GLU A 230 -9.61 -12.43 16.57
N PHE A 231 -9.40 -11.29 15.90
CA PHE A 231 -8.10 -10.89 15.36
C PHE A 231 -7.17 -10.24 16.39
N ALA A 232 -7.65 -9.94 17.60
CA ALA A 232 -6.84 -9.30 18.63
C ALA A 232 -5.53 -10.07 18.91
N ARG A 233 -5.58 -11.40 18.89
CA ARG A 233 -4.41 -12.26 19.11
C ARG A 233 -3.32 -12.12 18.04
N PHE A 234 -3.70 -11.79 16.81
CA PHE A 234 -2.77 -11.64 15.69
C PHE A 234 -2.19 -10.23 15.59
N ILE A 235 -2.76 -9.26 16.30
CA ILE A 235 -2.36 -7.85 16.22
C ILE A 235 -1.65 -7.40 17.51
N LYS A 236 -2.02 -7.91 18.69
CA LYS A 236 -1.49 -7.41 19.98
C LYS A 236 0.04 -7.38 20.04
N ILE A 237 0.62 -6.42 20.76
CA ILE A 237 2.04 -6.41 21.10
C ILE A 237 2.25 -7.30 22.34
N ASP A 238 3.17 -8.25 22.24
CA ASP A 238 3.53 -9.16 23.32
C ASP A 238 4.53 -8.48 24.26
N GLU A 239 4.33 -8.68 25.55
CA GLU A 239 5.24 -8.18 26.56
C GLU A 239 6.58 -8.94 26.48
N PRO A 240 7.71 -8.23 26.46
CA PRO A 240 9.02 -8.89 26.47
C PRO A 240 9.24 -9.66 27.78
N SER A 241 9.92 -10.80 27.71
CA SER A 241 10.17 -11.65 28.88
C SER A 241 11.35 -11.21 29.77
N ASN A 242 12.19 -10.27 29.31
CA ASN A 242 13.38 -9.81 30.02
C ASN A 242 13.36 -8.28 30.13
N GLN A 243 13.70 -7.74 31.31
CA GLN A 243 13.70 -6.32 31.63
C GLN A 243 14.55 -5.46 30.68
N ASP A 244 15.70 -5.95 30.19
CA ASP A 244 16.50 -5.24 29.18
C ASP A 244 15.75 -5.03 27.85
N ASN A 245 14.84 -5.95 27.52
CA ASN A 245 14.01 -5.85 26.32
C ASN A 245 12.83 -4.88 26.51
N HIS A 246 12.41 -4.56 27.74
CA HIS A 246 11.36 -3.54 27.96
C HIS A 246 11.82 -2.19 27.43
N VAL A 247 13.04 -1.77 27.77
CA VAL A 247 13.62 -0.50 27.31
C VAL A 247 13.64 -0.42 25.78
N LYS A 248 14.08 -1.49 25.11
CA LYS A 248 14.13 -1.58 23.65
C LYS A 248 12.74 -1.58 23.00
N VAL A 249 11.79 -2.35 23.55
CA VAL A 249 10.41 -2.39 23.03
C VAL A 249 9.74 -1.03 23.19
N ARG A 250 9.92 -0.36 24.33
CA ARG A 250 9.42 1.01 24.53
C ARG A 250 9.99 1.97 23.49
N ALA A 251 11.31 1.97 23.31
CA ALA A 251 11.96 2.81 22.30
C ALA A 251 11.43 2.49 20.88
N ALA A 252 11.22 1.21 20.56
CA ALA A 252 10.60 0.81 19.29
C ALA A 252 9.18 1.37 19.11
N ILE A 253 8.33 1.31 20.15
CA ILE A 253 6.96 1.85 20.14
C ILE A 253 6.99 3.36 19.91
N VAL A 254 7.72 4.08 20.77
CA VAL A 254 7.75 5.55 20.82
C VAL A 254 8.27 6.12 19.49
N ASN A 255 9.46 5.67 19.08
CA ASN A 255 10.11 6.16 17.85
C ASN A 255 9.29 5.79 16.59
N THR A 256 8.63 4.63 16.59
CA THR A 256 7.77 4.24 15.46
C THR A 256 6.51 5.11 15.39
N ILE A 257 5.83 5.32 16.52
CA ILE A 257 4.63 6.18 16.56
C ILE A 257 4.97 7.58 16.08
N GLU A 258 6.13 8.13 16.47
CA GLU A 258 6.56 9.44 15.97
C GLU A 258 6.76 9.49 14.48
N LYS A 259 7.42 8.49 13.88
CA LYS A 259 7.58 8.46 12.43
C LYS A 259 6.23 8.36 11.72
N LEU A 260 5.28 7.65 12.30
CA LEU A 260 3.91 7.57 11.79
C LEU A 260 3.18 8.92 11.92
N LEU A 261 3.35 9.64 13.05
CA LEU A 261 2.77 10.97 13.25
C LEU A 261 3.43 12.04 12.37
N SER A 262 4.74 11.99 12.15
CA SER A 262 5.46 12.94 11.27
C SER A 262 5.10 12.76 9.79
N LEU A 263 4.70 11.54 9.42
CA LEU A 263 4.07 11.20 8.14
C LEU A 263 2.62 11.66 8.02
N ASN A 264 1.99 12.17 9.09
CA ASN A 264 0.55 12.43 9.15
C ASN A 264 -0.27 11.18 8.80
N ILE A 265 0.11 10.00 9.30
CA ILE A 265 -0.54 8.74 8.92
C ILE A 265 -2.06 8.75 9.14
N ARG A 266 -2.56 9.52 10.13
CA ARG A 266 -4.00 9.67 10.38
C ARG A 266 -4.74 10.33 9.21
N SER A 267 -4.17 11.38 8.64
CA SER A 267 -4.69 12.01 7.41
C SER A 267 -4.60 11.04 6.24
N ALA A 268 -3.47 10.34 6.11
CA ALA A 268 -3.23 9.35 5.07
C ALA A 268 -4.31 8.24 5.07
N MET A 269 -4.69 7.78 6.27
CA MET A 269 -5.70 6.76 6.50
C MET A 269 -7.13 7.23 6.21
N LYS A 270 -7.40 8.55 6.24
CA LYS A 270 -8.68 9.14 5.80
C LYS A 270 -8.73 9.47 4.32
N SER A 271 -7.60 9.40 3.62
CA SER A 271 -7.57 9.65 2.18
C SER A 271 -8.35 8.56 1.43
N GLY A 272 -8.98 8.90 0.32
CA GLY A 272 -9.72 7.94 -0.52
C GLY A 272 -8.85 6.96 -1.31
N ARG A 273 -7.56 6.83 -1.01
CA ARG A 273 -6.57 6.06 -1.79
C ARG A 273 -5.95 4.89 -1.00
N ASP A 274 -5.38 3.97 -1.78
CA ASP A 274 -4.24 3.02 -1.56
C ASP A 274 -3.23 3.15 -0.42
N VAL A 275 -3.29 4.20 0.39
CA VAL A 275 -2.09 4.77 0.99
C VAL A 275 -1.45 3.84 2.01
N LEU A 276 -2.29 3.15 2.79
CA LEU A 276 -1.77 2.19 3.76
C LEU A 276 -1.30 0.90 3.10
N GLY A 277 -1.97 0.45 2.04
CA GLY A 277 -1.51 -0.65 1.21
C GLY A 277 -0.12 -0.37 0.63
N GLU A 278 0.12 0.84 0.12
CA GLU A 278 1.43 1.28 -0.37
C GLU A 278 2.48 1.34 0.73
N PHE A 279 2.13 1.87 1.91
CA PHE A 279 3.02 1.88 3.07
C PHE A 279 3.41 0.46 3.50
N TYR A 280 2.44 -0.46 3.61
CA TYR A 280 2.72 -1.85 3.97
C TYR A 280 3.55 -2.58 2.93
N GLU A 281 3.29 -2.34 1.64
CA GLU A 281 4.11 -2.89 0.58
C GLU A 281 5.55 -2.42 0.69
N ALA A 282 5.77 -1.11 0.88
CA ALA A 282 7.11 -0.57 1.08
C ALA A 282 7.74 -1.16 2.36
N PHE A 283 6.98 -1.25 3.44
CA PHE A 283 7.43 -1.79 4.71
C PHE A 283 7.88 -3.24 4.60
N LEU A 284 7.11 -4.09 3.93
CA LEU A 284 7.44 -5.50 3.72
C LEU A 284 8.57 -5.69 2.70
N LYS A 285 8.55 -4.94 1.58
CA LYS A 285 9.57 -5.05 0.51
C LYS A 285 10.96 -4.61 0.97
N TYR A 286 11.05 -3.61 1.84
CA TYR A 286 12.32 -3.00 2.24
C TYR A 286 12.76 -3.27 3.68
N GLY A 287 11.84 -3.74 4.52
CA GLY A 287 12.09 -4.02 5.93
C GLY A 287 12.66 -5.38 6.25
N ASN A 288 12.30 -6.31 5.39
CA ASN A 288 12.74 -7.68 5.40
C ASN A 288 13.47 -7.86 4.08
N GLY A 289 14.57 -8.62 4.05
CA GLY A 289 15.06 -9.07 2.75
C GLY A 289 13.89 -9.78 2.08
N ALA A 290 13.29 -9.19 1.03
CA ALA A 290 12.03 -9.65 0.44
C ALA A 290 12.04 -11.13 -0.01
N LYS A 291 13.24 -11.74 -0.04
CA LYS A 291 13.46 -13.17 -0.24
C LYS A 291 13.12 -14.08 0.96
N GLU A 292 13.17 -13.59 2.20
CA GLU A 292 13.19 -14.47 3.39
C GLU A 292 11.81 -14.77 3.98
N ILE A 293 10.80 -13.90 3.77
CA ILE A 293 9.44 -14.14 4.29
C ILE A 293 8.59 -14.96 3.30
N GLY A 294 9.07 -15.16 2.06
CA GLY A 294 8.37 -15.99 1.06
C GLY A 294 7.03 -15.42 0.57
N VAL A 295 6.61 -14.25 1.05
CA VAL A 295 5.36 -13.59 0.65
C VAL A 295 5.61 -12.74 -0.59
N VAL A 296 4.99 -13.15 -1.70
CA VAL A 296 5.02 -12.42 -2.97
C VAL A 296 3.83 -11.46 -3.00
N LEU A 297 4.08 -10.18 -2.72
CA LEU A 297 3.02 -9.16 -2.78
C LEU A 297 2.67 -8.83 -4.23
N THR A 298 1.38 -8.94 -4.56
CA THR A 298 0.85 -8.55 -5.86
C THR A 298 0.90 -7.04 -6.04
N PRO A 299 1.61 -6.51 -7.07
CA PRO A 299 1.64 -5.08 -7.32
C PRO A 299 0.23 -4.49 -7.54
N ARG A 300 -0.04 -3.31 -6.97
CA ARG A 300 -1.38 -2.67 -7.02
C ARG A 300 -1.93 -2.45 -8.42
N HIS A 301 -1.06 -2.13 -9.38
CA HIS A 301 -1.51 -1.95 -10.75
C HIS A 301 -2.07 -3.25 -11.35
N ILE A 302 -1.59 -4.42 -10.90
CA ILE A 302 -2.12 -5.73 -11.30
C ILE A 302 -3.41 -6.07 -10.55
N THR A 303 -3.49 -5.84 -9.24
CA THR A 303 -4.73 -6.12 -8.49
C THR A 303 -5.89 -5.26 -8.99
N ARG A 304 -5.61 -3.98 -9.30
CA ARG A 304 -6.55 -3.06 -9.92
C ARG A 304 -6.92 -3.47 -11.34
N PHE A 305 -5.93 -3.79 -12.19
CA PHE A 305 -6.16 -4.28 -13.54
C PHE A 305 -7.12 -5.48 -13.55
N ALA A 306 -6.89 -6.47 -12.69
CA ALA A 306 -7.74 -7.65 -12.60
C ALA A 306 -9.16 -7.33 -12.15
N ALA A 307 -9.33 -6.53 -11.08
CA ALA A 307 -10.65 -6.13 -10.59
C ALA A 307 -11.43 -5.28 -11.60
N GLU A 308 -10.75 -4.41 -12.35
CA GLU A 308 -11.35 -3.62 -13.43
C GLU A 308 -11.79 -4.51 -14.59
N VAL A 309 -10.93 -5.43 -15.05
CA VAL A 309 -11.23 -6.38 -16.15
C VAL A 309 -12.38 -7.34 -15.81
N LEU A 310 -12.42 -7.87 -14.59
CA LEU A 310 -13.50 -8.73 -14.10
C LEU A 310 -14.82 -7.99 -13.88
N ASP A 311 -14.79 -6.66 -14.01
CA ASP A 311 -15.93 -5.76 -13.87
C ASP A 311 -16.62 -5.91 -12.52
N VAL A 312 -15.88 -5.88 -11.40
CA VAL A 312 -16.46 -6.04 -10.06
C VAL A 312 -17.55 -5.00 -9.79
N GLN A 313 -18.72 -5.45 -9.33
CA GLN A 313 -19.91 -4.69 -9.01
C GLN A 313 -20.32 -4.83 -7.54
N THR A 314 -21.18 -3.94 -7.05
CA THR A 314 -21.69 -3.97 -5.67
C THR A 314 -22.59 -5.17 -5.34
N ASN A 315 -23.06 -5.91 -6.33
CA ASN A 315 -23.87 -7.13 -6.16
C ASN A 315 -23.06 -8.42 -6.33
N ASP A 316 -21.75 -8.32 -6.53
CA ASP A 316 -20.87 -9.49 -6.57
C ASP A 316 -20.56 -9.99 -5.15
N ILE A 317 -20.28 -11.28 -5.04
CA ILE A 317 -19.55 -11.91 -3.94
C ILE A 317 -18.16 -12.27 -4.46
N VAL A 318 -17.14 -11.63 -3.90
CA VAL A 318 -15.73 -11.73 -4.27
C VAL A 318 -14.97 -12.54 -3.23
N LEU A 319 -14.23 -13.55 -3.68
CA LEU A 319 -13.31 -14.32 -2.84
C LEU A 319 -11.86 -14.13 -3.28
N ASP A 320 -10.97 -13.94 -2.31
CA ASP A 320 -9.54 -14.21 -2.43
C ASP A 320 -9.14 -15.30 -1.41
N PRO A 321 -8.87 -16.55 -1.85
CA PRO A 321 -8.56 -17.67 -0.95
C PRO A 321 -7.12 -17.63 -0.40
N ALA A 322 -6.29 -16.68 -0.85
CA ALA A 322 -4.91 -16.50 -0.39
C ALA A 322 -4.60 -14.99 -0.36
N CYS A 323 -5.35 -14.26 0.48
CA CYS A 323 -5.50 -12.82 0.30
C CYS A 323 -4.28 -11.98 0.66
N GLY A 324 -3.28 -12.56 1.34
CA GLY A 324 -2.07 -11.85 1.73
C GLY A 324 -2.41 -10.61 2.53
N THR A 325 -2.02 -9.43 2.04
CA THR A 325 -2.31 -8.11 2.66
C THR A 325 -3.67 -7.52 2.24
N GLY A 326 -4.53 -8.31 1.59
CA GLY A 326 -5.86 -7.90 1.11
C GLY A 326 -5.85 -7.13 -0.20
N GLY A 327 -4.77 -7.22 -1.00
CA GLY A 327 -4.57 -6.32 -2.15
C GLY A 327 -5.62 -6.40 -3.25
N PHE A 328 -6.13 -7.60 -3.54
CA PHE A 328 -7.25 -7.80 -4.46
C PHE A 328 -8.59 -7.38 -3.86
N LEU A 329 -8.80 -7.62 -2.56
CA LEU A 329 -10.02 -7.23 -1.85
C LEU A 329 -10.19 -5.71 -1.82
N VAL A 330 -9.10 -4.99 -1.57
CA VAL A 330 -9.08 -3.52 -1.64
C VAL A 330 -9.32 -3.03 -3.07
N ALA A 331 -8.72 -3.65 -4.08
CA ALA A 331 -8.97 -3.30 -5.47
C ALA A 331 -10.44 -3.53 -5.87
N ALA A 332 -11.05 -4.61 -5.41
CA ALA A 332 -12.48 -4.90 -5.60
C ALA A 332 -13.37 -3.83 -4.95
N LEU A 333 -13.07 -3.41 -3.71
CA LEU A 333 -13.75 -2.30 -3.03
C LEU A 333 -13.63 -0.99 -3.83
N ASP A 334 -12.43 -0.63 -4.29
CA ASP A 334 -12.18 0.61 -5.03
C ASP A 334 -12.92 0.62 -6.38
N VAL A 335 -12.97 -0.52 -7.08
CA VAL A 335 -13.71 -0.65 -8.36
C VAL A 335 -15.22 -0.59 -8.12
N ALA A 336 -15.73 -1.29 -7.12
CA ALA A 336 -17.15 -1.28 -6.78
C ALA A 336 -17.61 0.12 -6.32
N ARG A 337 -16.80 0.84 -5.53
CA ARG A 337 -17.10 2.22 -5.09
C ARG A 337 -17.30 3.16 -6.28
N LYS A 338 -16.43 3.08 -7.28
CA LYS A 338 -16.52 3.92 -8.49
C LYS A 338 -17.78 3.65 -9.31
N LYS A 339 -18.36 2.46 -9.20
CA LYS A 339 -19.55 2.02 -9.95
C LYS A 339 -20.82 2.04 -9.11
N SER A 340 -20.71 2.22 -7.79
CA SER A 340 -21.86 2.27 -6.90
C SER A 340 -22.81 3.40 -7.28
N LYS A 341 -24.11 3.09 -7.33
CA LYS A 341 -25.17 4.08 -7.60
C LYS A 341 -25.59 4.85 -6.35
N SER A 342 -25.32 4.28 -5.17
CA SER A 342 -25.65 4.85 -3.87
C SER A 342 -24.68 4.37 -2.80
N ASP A 343 -24.49 5.17 -1.74
CA ASP A 343 -23.71 4.74 -0.57
C ASP A 343 -24.30 3.48 0.08
N LYS A 344 -25.63 3.33 0.08
CA LYS A 344 -26.30 2.14 0.62
C LYS A 344 -25.92 0.85 -0.13
N ASP A 345 -25.82 0.90 -1.45
CA ASP A 345 -25.41 -0.26 -2.24
C ASP A 345 -23.95 -0.64 -1.98
N PHE A 346 -23.10 0.38 -1.85
CA PHE A 346 -21.69 0.19 -1.53
C PHE A 346 -21.49 -0.31 -0.10
N ASP A 347 -22.23 0.20 0.88
CA ASP A 347 -22.21 -0.28 2.26
C ASP A 347 -22.61 -1.74 2.36
N GLY A 348 -23.63 -2.17 1.61
CA GLY A 348 -24.00 -3.58 1.51
C GLY A 348 -22.88 -4.45 0.91
N PHE A 349 -22.17 -3.96 -0.12
CA PHE A 349 -21.04 -4.67 -0.71
C PHE A 349 -19.86 -4.79 0.25
N LYS A 350 -19.53 -3.72 0.99
CA LYS A 350 -18.49 -3.76 2.02
C LYS A 350 -18.80 -4.84 3.06
N GLU A 351 -20.00 -4.81 3.61
CA GLU A 351 -20.39 -5.70 4.70
C GLU A 351 -20.53 -7.16 4.27
N GLU A 352 -20.95 -7.46 3.04
CA GLU A 352 -21.41 -8.81 2.65
C GLU A 352 -20.87 -9.32 1.31
N GLY A 353 -20.07 -8.53 0.58
CA GLY A 353 -19.60 -8.87 -0.77
C GLY A 353 -18.12 -9.27 -0.89
N ILE A 354 -17.31 -9.10 0.16
CA ILE A 354 -15.86 -9.33 0.12
C ILE A 354 -15.46 -10.41 1.13
N TYR A 355 -14.74 -11.44 0.68
CA TYR A 355 -14.29 -12.58 1.49
C TYR A 355 -12.81 -12.87 1.26
N GLY A 356 -12.07 -13.15 2.34
CA GLY A 356 -10.63 -13.39 2.29
C GLY A 356 -10.18 -14.48 3.25
N ILE A 357 -9.23 -15.30 2.81
CA ILE A 357 -8.58 -16.31 3.66
C ILE A 357 -7.07 -16.12 3.59
N GLU A 358 -6.39 -16.15 4.73
CA GLU A 358 -4.94 -16.12 4.83
C GLU A 358 -4.47 -17.04 5.97
N GLU A 359 -3.45 -17.87 5.71
CA GLU A 359 -2.97 -18.89 6.64
C GLU A 359 -1.90 -18.33 7.61
N GLN A 360 -1.17 -17.29 7.22
CA GLN A 360 -0.09 -16.73 8.04
C GLN A 360 -0.58 -15.62 8.99
N ASP A 361 -0.49 -15.87 10.30
CA ASP A 361 -0.83 -14.93 11.37
C ASP A 361 -0.31 -13.49 11.16
N PRO A 362 0.98 -13.25 10.84
CA PRO A 362 1.49 -11.88 10.71
C PRO A 362 0.96 -11.16 9.47
N ILE A 363 0.53 -11.91 8.45
CA ILE A 363 0.09 -11.38 7.17
C ILE A 363 -1.40 -11.03 7.21
N ILE A 364 -2.23 -11.89 7.81
CA ILE A 364 -3.65 -11.58 7.97
C ILE A 364 -3.89 -10.36 8.85
N ALA A 365 -3.02 -10.11 9.84
CA ALA A 365 -3.06 -8.89 10.64
C ALA A 365 -2.98 -7.62 9.76
N LEU A 366 -2.11 -7.62 8.75
CA LEU A 366 -1.96 -6.50 7.81
C LEU A 366 -3.20 -6.33 6.95
N ALA A 367 -3.77 -7.44 6.45
CA ALA A 367 -5.00 -7.39 5.67
C ALA A 367 -6.17 -6.83 6.51
N ILE A 368 -6.33 -7.29 7.75
CA ILE A 368 -7.40 -6.83 8.63
C ILE A 368 -7.30 -5.33 8.87
N VAL A 369 -6.10 -4.86 9.19
CA VAL A 369 -5.87 -3.43 9.38
C VAL A 369 -6.15 -2.66 8.09
N ASN A 370 -5.62 -3.10 6.95
CA ASN A 370 -5.87 -2.48 5.64
C ASN A 370 -7.37 -2.38 5.31
N MET A 371 -8.13 -3.45 5.56
CA MET A 371 -9.57 -3.48 5.29
C MET A 371 -10.39 -2.61 6.26
N ILE A 372 -10.02 -2.55 7.55
CA ILE A 372 -10.64 -1.63 8.53
C ILE A 372 -10.52 -0.18 8.06
N PHE A 373 -9.36 0.21 7.54
CA PHE A 373 -9.13 1.56 7.03
C PHE A 373 -9.93 1.89 5.79
N ARG A 374 -10.22 0.89 4.95
CA ARG A 374 -11.14 1.05 3.82
C ARG A 374 -12.61 0.99 4.23
N GLY A 375 -12.89 0.81 5.52
CA GLY A 375 -14.23 0.83 6.08
C GLY A 375 -15.06 -0.39 5.69
N ASP A 376 -14.42 -1.55 5.48
CA ASP A 376 -15.02 -2.82 5.02
C ASP A 376 -16.23 -3.30 5.83
N GLY A 377 -16.51 -2.72 7.00
CA GLY A 377 -17.79 -2.79 7.69
C GLY A 377 -18.04 -4.09 8.47
N LYS A 378 -17.60 -5.26 7.95
CA LYS A 378 -17.81 -6.57 8.59
C LYS A 378 -16.58 -7.47 8.52
N ASN A 379 -16.57 -8.46 9.39
CA ASN A 379 -15.55 -9.49 9.46
C ASN A 379 -15.85 -10.70 8.56
N ASN A 380 -15.50 -10.61 7.29
CA ASN A 380 -15.60 -11.71 6.32
C ASN A 380 -14.23 -12.29 5.94
N MET A 381 -13.20 -11.95 6.71
CA MET A 381 -11.87 -12.53 6.58
C MET A 381 -11.64 -13.57 7.66
N ILE A 382 -10.90 -14.63 7.35
CA ILE A 382 -10.63 -15.73 8.27
C ILE A 382 -9.15 -16.13 8.19
N GLU A 383 -8.57 -16.37 9.37
CA GLU A 383 -7.28 -17.05 9.47
C GLU A 383 -7.44 -18.56 9.24
N GLY A 384 -6.58 -19.11 8.39
CA GLY A 384 -6.33 -20.53 8.28
C GLY A 384 -6.16 -21.05 6.87
N ASN A 385 -6.01 -22.36 6.76
CA ASN A 385 -5.81 -23.02 5.48
C ASN A 385 -7.08 -22.98 4.61
N CYS A 386 -7.00 -22.39 3.42
CA CYS A 386 -8.16 -22.22 2.55
C CYS A 386 -8.84 -23.53 2.16
N PHE A 387 -8.10 -24.64 2.04
CA PHE A 387 -8.65 -25.95 1.66
C PHE A 387 -9.62 -26.53 2.71
N ASN A 388 -9.62 -25.97 3.93
CA ASN A 388 -10.54 -26.34 5.02
C ASN A 388 -11.66 -25.30 5.24
N LYS A 389 -11.78 -24.31 4.35
CA LYS A 389 -12.75 -23.22 4.44
C LYS A 389 -13.58 -23.17 3.18
N TRP A 390 -14.89 -23.24 3.36
CA TRP A 390 -15.87 -23.23 2.29
C TRP A 390 -16.86 -22.10 2.51
N LEU A 391 -17.34 -21.46 1.44
CA LEU A 391 -18.40 -20.46 1.47
C LEU A 391 -19.71 -21.03 0.93
N THR A 392 -20.82 -20.76 1.62
CA THR A 392 -22.20 -21.04 1.17
C THR A 392 -23.03 -19.76 1.25
N VAL A 393 -24.17 -19.71 0.57
CA VAL A 393 -25.17 -18.64 0.74
C VAL A 393 -25.59 -18.55 2.21
N ASP A 394 -25.66 -17.32 2.74
CA ASP A 394 -26.18 -17.01 4.08
C ASP A 394 -27.66 -16.60 3.99
N ASP A 395 -28.55 -17.57 4.13
CA ASP A 395 -30.01 -17.38 4.05
C ASP A 395 -30.59 -16.53 5.20
N THR A 396 -29.80 -16.23 6.24
CA THR A 396 -30.25 -15.36 7.34
C THR A 396 -30.22 -13.87 6.95
N LYS A 397 -29.60 -13.54 5.82
CA LYS A 397 -29.40 -12.18 5.34
C LYS A 397 -30.46 -11.78 4.33
N LYS A 398 -30.83 -10.49 4.37
CA LYS A 398 -31.79 -9.90 3.42
C LYS A 398 -31.20 -9.61 2.05
N ARG A 399 -29.86 -9.63 1.94
CA ARG A 399 -29.09 -9.41 0.71
C ARG A 399 -28.34 -10.70 0.39
N PHE A 400 -27.99 -10.89 -0.88
CA PHE A 400 -27.13 -11.98 -1.32
C PHE A 400 -25.77 -11.87 -0.61
N ALA A 401 -25.53 -12.80 0.32
CA ALA A 401 -24.38 -12.84 1.21
C ALA A 401 -23.89 -14.28 1.35
N ALA A 402 -22.66 -14.46 1.82
CA ALA A 402 -22.08 -15.77 2.11
C ALA A 402 -21.63 -15.91 3.57
N CYS A 403 -21.50 -17.16 4.01
CA CYS A 403 -20.92 -17.51 5.32
C CYS A 403 -19.98 -18.70 5.20
N TYR A 404 -19.00 -18.76 6.11
CA TYR A 404 -18.00 -19.83 6.12
C TYR A 404 -18.52 -21.09 6.82
N VAL A 405 -18.21 -22.25 6.26
CA VAL A 405 -18.55 -23.57 6.79
C VAL A 405 -17.32 -24.49 6.82
N LYS A 406 -17.36 -25.50 7.70
CA LYS A 406 -16.22 -26.40 8.01
C LYS A 406 -16.13 -27.62 7.11
N SER A 407 -17.18 -27.94 6.37
CA SER A 407 -17.22 -29.07 5.45
C SER A 407 -17.51 -28.57 4.05
N ASP A 408 -17.12 -29.36 3.08
CA ASP A 408 -17.47 -29.21 1.69
C ASP A 408 -18.99 -29.31 1.46
N PHE A 409 -19.35 -29.11 0.19
CA PHE A 409 -20.72 -29.01 -0.29
C PHE A 409 -21.44 -30.35 -0.27
N ASP A 410 -22.43 -30.50 0.62
CA ASP A 410 -23.51 -31.48 0.51
C ASP A 410 -24.82 -30.75 0.19
N GLY A 411 -25.02 -30.40 -1.09
CA GLY A 411 -26.27 -29.80 -1.60
C GLY A 411 -26.51 -28.31 -1.35
N ARG A 412 -25.49 -27.54 -0.91
CA ARG A 412 -25.61 -26.10 -0.62
C ARG A 412 -25.46 -25.22 -1.86
N LEU A 413 -26.00 -24.00 -1.81
CA LEU A 413 -25.89 -23.01 -2.90
C LEU A 413 -24.50 -22.36 -2.94
N LEU A 414 -23.95 -22.21 -4.14
CA LEU A 414 -22.64 -21.64 -4.44
C LEU A 414 -22.76 -20.12 -4.56
N PRO A 415 -22.18 -19.32 -3.64
CA PRO A 415 -22.42 -17.88 -3.61
C PRO A 415 -21.43 -17.07 -4.44
N ILE A 416 -20.25 -17.62 -4.75
CA ILE A 416 -19.11 -16.81 -5.22
C ILE A 416 -19.27 -16.48 -6.70
N THR A 417 -19.31 -15.19 -6.99
CA THR A 417 -19.49 -14.66 -8.34
C THR A 417 -18.16 -14.31 -9.02
N LYS A 418 -17.16 -13.90 -8.22
CA LYS A 418 -15.84 -13.45 -8.69
C LYS A 418 -14.74 -14.02 -7.79
N VAL A 419 -13.65 -14.45 -8.40
CA VAL A 419 -12.42 -14.80 -7.67
C VAL A 419 -11.26 -13.98 -8.22
N LEU A 420 -10.49 -13.38 -7.32
CA LEU A 420 -9.28 -12.63 -7.60
C LEU A 420 -8.18 -13.19 -6.70
N MET A 421 -7.13 -13.80 -7.25
CA MET A 421 -6.12 -14.46 -6.42
C MET A 421 -4.71 -14.43 -6.98
N ASN A 422 -3.75 -14.55 -6.07
CA ASN A 422 -2.35 -14.88 -6.35
C ASN A 422 -1.94 -16.03 -5.41
N PRO A 423 -2.17 -17.30 -5.79
CA PRO A 423 -1.81 -18.44 -4.97
C PRO A 423 -0.32 -18.45 -4.62
N PRO A 424 0.08 -18.96 -3.45
CA PRO A 424 1.48 -19.04 -3.07
C PRO A 424 2.26 -19.89 -4.08
N PHE A 425 3.33 -19.33 -4.64
CA PHE A 425 4.16 -20.03 -5.60
C PHE A 425 4.91 -21.17 -4.90
N SER A 426 4.64 -22.39 -5.32
CA SER A 426 5.18 -23.60 -4.73
C SER A 426 6.69 -23.63 -4.86
N GLN A 427 7.40 -23.61 -3.73
CA GLN A 427 8.80 -24.02 -3.69
C GLN A 427 8.86 -25.55 -3.83
N LYS A 428 10.03 -26.13 -4.19
CA LYS A 428 10.20 -27.57 -4.41
C LYS A 428 9.70 -28.47 -3.25
N SER A 429 9.55 -27.93 -2.05
CA SER A 429 9.07 -28.59 -0.82
C SER A 429 7.59 -28.34 -0.47
N SER A 430 6.85 -27.54 -1.24
CA SER A 430 5.44 -27.23 -0.92
C SER A 430 4.53 -28.44 -1.15
N LYS A 431 3.65 -28.69 -0.18
CA LYS A 431 2.62 -29.75 -0.25
C LYS A 431 1.49 -29.40 -1.23
N SER A 432 1.25 -28.11 -1.46
CA SER A 432 0.14 -27.63 -2.30
C SER A 432 0.64 -26.91 -3.55
N LYS A 433 -0.04 -27.17 -4.68
CA LYS A 433 0.21 -26.58 -6.00
C LYS A 433 -0.80 -25.48 -6.29
N GLU A 434 -0.40 -24.52 -7.11
CA GLU A 434 -1.19 -23.33 -7.47
C GLU A 434 -2.54 -23.70 -8.10
N TYR A 435 -2.57 -24.73 -8.95
CA TYR A 435 -3.81 -25.22 -9.57
C TYR A 435 -4.81 -25.81 -8.56
N GLN A 436 -4.36 -26.28 -7.38
CA GLN A 436 -5.28 -26.77 -6.35
C GLN A 436 -6.08 -25.62 -5.73
N PHE A 437 -5.47 -24.44 -5.57
CA PHE A 437 -6.20 -23.24 -5.13
C PHE A 437 -7.27 -22.83 -6.15
N ILE A 438 -6.97 -22.97 -7.45
CA ILE A 438 -7.93 -22.73 -8.52
C ILE A 438 -9.11 -23.69 -8.44
N GLU A 439 -8.85 -25.00 -8.34
CA GLU A 439 -9.93 -26.00 -8.20
C GLU A 439 -10.78 -25.76 -6.96
N HIS A 440 -10.14 -25.45 -5.81
CA HIS A 440 -10.84 -25.16 -4.56
C HIS A 440 -11.73 -23.92 -4.66
N ALA A 441 -11.26 -22.85 -5.32
CA ALA A 441 -12.06 -21.65 -5.53
C ALA A 441 -13.23 -21.92 -6.50
N ILE A 442 -12.96 -22.60 -7.63
CA ILE A 442 -13.97 -22.98 -8.64
C ILE A 442 -15.07 -23.85 -8.05
N ALA A 443 -14.74 -24.76 -7.14
CA ALA A 443 -15.71 -25.62 -6.45
C ALA A 443 -16.69 -24.84 -5.57
N GLN A 444 -16.44 -23.57 -5.28
CA GLN A 444 -17.28 -22.68 -4.47
C GLN A 444 -17.99 -21.60 -5.28
N MET A 445 -17.68 -21.51 -6.58
CA MET A 445 -18.24 -20.51 -7.49
C MET A 445 -19.54 -20.95 -8.10
N GLN A 446 -20.48 -20.02 -8.24
CA GLN A 446 -21.64 -20.22 -9.09
C GLN A 446 -21.20 -20.36 -10.56
N ASP A 447 -22.00 -21.06 -11.36
CA ASP A 447 -21.78 -21.11 -12.81
C ASP A 447 -21.88 -19.72 -13.43
N GLU A 448 -21.18 -19.50 -14.55
CA GLU A 448 -20.94 -18.20 -15.18
C GLU A 448 -20.08 -17.22 -14.34
N GLY A 449 -19.70 -17.58 -13.11
CA GLY A 449 -18.77 -16.81 -12.30
C GLY A 449 -17.41 -16.64 -12.99
N LEU A 450 -16.73 -15.53 -12.70
CA LEU A 450 -15.44 -15.20 -13.33
C LEU A 450 -14.28 -15.30 -12.34
N LEU A 451 -13.16 -15.84 -12.79
CA LEU A 451 -11.96 -16.00 -11.98
C LEU A 451 -10.75 -15.39 -12.68
N PHE A 452 -9.95 -14.68 -11.91
CA PHE A 452 -8.59 -14.27 -12.27
C PHE A 452 -7.59 -14.89 -11.29
N ALA A 453 -6.54 -15.50 -11.82
CA ALA A 453 -5.42 -16.00 -11.04
C ALA A 453 -4.08 -15.56 -11.64
N VAL A 454 -3.18 -15.08 -10.79
CA VAL A 454 -1.76 -14.98 -11.13
C VAL A 454 -1.11 -16.34 -10.94
N LEU A 455 -0.40 -16.84 -11.96
CA LEU A 455 0.26 -18.14 -11.91
C LEU A 455 1.69 -18.06 -12.45
N PRO A 456 2.62 -18.91 -11.95
CA PRO A 456 3.84 -19.22 -12.69
C PRO A 456 3.49 -19.82 -14.05
N ILE A 457 4.26 -19.45 -15.09
CA ILE A 457 4.06 -19.98 -16.46
C ILE A 457 4.07 -21.52 -16.47
N SER A 458 4.87 -22.15 -15.60
CA SER A 458 4.98 -23.62 -15.48
C SER A 458 3.65 -24.34 -15.32
N VAL A 459 2.66 -23.75 -14.64
CA VAL A 459 1.32 -24.35 -14.45
C VAL A 459 0.62 -24.57 -15.78
N LEU A 460 0.87 -23.72 -16.78
CA LEU A 460 0.21 -23.76 -18.08
C LEU A 460 1.03 -24.44 -19.20
N ILE A 461 2.26 -24.87 -18.93
CA ILE A 461 3.13 -25.55 -19.90
C ILE A 461 3.59 -26.93 -19.43
N GLU A 462 3.92 -27.11 -18.14
CA GLU A 462 4.60 -28.32 -17.71
C GLU A 462 3.66 -29.53 -17.73
N ARG A 463 4.23 -30.69 -18.09
CA ARG A 463 3.51 -31.96 -18.17
C ARG A 463 2.88 -32.39 -16.84
N ALA A 464 3.46 -31.96 -15.72
CA ALA A 464 2.95 -32.24 -14.38
C ALA A 464 1.52 -31.71 -14.15
N ALA A 465 1.13 -30.64 -14.86
CA ALA A 465 -0.21 -30.06 -14.78
C ALA A 465 -1.09 -30.36 -16.00
N LEU A 466 -0.62 -31.19 -16.95
CA LEU A 466 -1.35 -31.50 -18.20
C LEU A 466 -2.73 -32.10 -17.94
N GLU A 467 -2.81 -33.12 -17.07
CA GLU A 467 -4.08 -33.78 -16.78
C GLU A 467 -5.06 -32.85 -16.06
N TRP A 468 -4.54 -31.95 -15.21
CA TRP A 468 -5.36 -30.88 -14.64
C TRP A 468 -5.90 -29.95 -15.74
N ARG A 469 -5.07 -29.46 -16.68
CA ARG A 469 -5.52 -28.59 -17.78
C ARG A 469 -6.63 -29.24 -18.61
N LYS A 470 -6.48 -30.53 -18.95
CA LYS A 470 -7.49 -31.28 -19.70
C LYS A 470 -8.81 -31.37 -18.95
N GLU A 471 -8.78 -31.76 -17.68
CA GLU A 471 -9.99 -31.92 -16.88
C GLU A 471 -10.65 -30.56 -16.56
N PHE A 472 -9.84 -29.54 -16.32
CA PHE A 472 -10.27 -28.17 -16.09
C PHE A 472 -11.10 -27.63 -17.27
N LEU A 473 -10.62 -27.80 -18.51
CA LEU A 473 -11.31 -27.32 -19.72
C LEU A 473 -12.62 -28.07 -20.02
N LYS A 474 -12.82 -29.28 -19.50
CA LYS A 474 -14.11 -29.99 -19.64
C LYS A 474 -15.24 -29.34 -18.84
N ARG A 475 -14.92 -28.54 -17.82
CA ARG A 475 -15.88 -27.96 -16.87
C ARG A 475 -15.91 -26.44 -16.87
N ASN A 476 -14.89 -25.82 -17.46
CA ASN A 476 -14.66 -24.38 -17.42
C ASN A 476 -14.13 -23.87 -18.76
N THR A 477 -14.33 -22.58 -19.01
CA THR A 477 -13.91 -21.92 -20.25
C THR A 477 -12.74 -20.99 -19.93
N LEU A 478 -11.60 -21.24 -20.57
CA LEU A 478 -10.49 -20.29 -20.59
C LEU A 478 -10.86 -19.10 -21.49
N ILE A 479 -10.85 -17.88 -20.94
CA ILE A 479 -11.21 -16.66 -21.68
C ILE A 479 -9.95 -16.00 -22.26
N SER A 480 -8.94 -15.82 -21.42
CA SER A 480 -7.73 -15.09 -21.80
C SER A 480 -6.56 -15.50 -20.92
N VAL A 481 -5.35 -15.43 -21.49
CA VAL A 481 -4.10 -15.54 -20.76
C VAL A 481 -3.22 -14.34 -21.13
N VAL A 482 -2.65 -13.70 -20.12
CA VAL A 482 -1.77 -12.53 -20.27
C VAL A 482 -0.42 -12.84 -19.65
N THR A 483 0.64 -12.95 -20.45
CA THR A 483 2.00 -13.03 -19.91
C THR A 483 2.40 -11.67 -19.34
N PHE A 484 2.96 -11.66 -18.12
CA PHE A 484 3.41 -10.45 -17.44
C PHE A 484 4.93 -10.25 -17.54
N PRO A 485 5.45 -9.04 -17.21
CA PRO A 485 6.88 -8.77 -17.23
C PRO A 485 7.64 -9.72 -16.29
N THR A 486 8.83 -10.15 -16.70
CA THR A 486 9.66 -11.08 -15.91
C THR A 486 10.09 -10.51 -14.57
N ASP A 487 10.13 -9.18 -14.44
CA ASP A 487 10.50 -8.49 -13.21
C ASP A 487 9.28 -8.03 -12.40
N LEU A 488 8.04 -8.38 -12.79
CA LEU A 488 6.81 -7.91 -12.14
C LEU A 488 6.86 -8.09 -10.61
N PHE A 489 7.27 -9.28 -10.19
CA PHE A 489 7.38 -9.72 -8.80
C PHE A 489 8.81 -9.64 -8.23
N TYR A 490 9.69 -8.83 -8.82
CA TYR A 490 11.06 -8.64 -8.34
C TYR A 490 11.08 -8.37 -6.82
N PRO A 491 11.96 -9.05 -6.05
CA PRO A 491 13.11 -9.84 -6.49
C PRO A 491 12.85 -11.31 -6.79
N THR A 492 11.60 -11.77 -6.77
CA THR A 492 11.25 -13.14 -7.16
C THR A 492 11.50 -13.32 -8.67
N GLY A 493 12.34 -14.29 -9.05
CA GLY A 493 12.75 -14.53 -10.44
C GLY A 493 11.77 -15.42 -11.23
N THR A 494 10.49 -15.44 -10.86
CA THR A 494 9.49 -16.31 -11.46
C THR A 494 8.76 -15.57 -12.57
N ASN A 495 8.74 -16.13 -13.77
CA ASN A 495 7.90 -15.63 -14.85
C ASN A 495 6.44 -15.97 -14.54
N THR A 496 5.57 -14.98 -14.66
CA THR A 496 4.16 -15.10 -14.26
C THR A 496 3.23 -14.68 -15.40
N LEU A 497 1.99 -15.13 -15.30
CA LEU A 497 0.89 -14.79 -16.18
C LEU A 497 -0.39 -14.54 -15.37
N GLY A 498 -1.34 -13.85 -15.99
CA GLY A 498 -2.72 -13.73 -15.51
C GLY A 498 -3.64 -14.62 -16.34
N MET A 499 -4.38 -15.50 -15.67
CA MET A 499 -5.36 -16.40 -16.30
C MET A 499 -6.78 -15.95 -15.98
N PHE A 500 -7.63 -15.80 -17.01
CA PHE A 500 -9.04 -15.41 -16.90
C PHE A 500 -9.96 -16.55 -17.30
N VAL A 501 -10.93 -16.89 -16.45
CA VAL A 501 -11.74 -18.11 -16.56
C VAL A 501 -13.22 -17.79 -16.33
N ARG A 502 -14.09 -18.47 -17.08
CA ARG A 502 -15.53 -18.59 -16.79
C ARG A 502 -15.84 -19.97 -16.21
N LYS A 503 -16.42 -19.99 -15.02
CA LYS A 503 -16.82 -21.21 -14.30
C LYS A 503 -18.03 -21.87 -14.96
N GLY A 504 -18.06 -23.20 -14.99
CA GLY A 504 -19.28 -23.98 -15.24
C GLY A 504 -19.66 -24.15 -16.71
N VAL A 505 -18.92 -23.52 -17.62
CA VAL A 505 -19.10 -23.65 -19.06
C VAL A 505 -17.94 -24.48 -19.63
N PRO A 506 -18.17 -25.70 -20.12
CA PRO A 506 -17.14 -26.48 -20.82
C PRO A 506 -16.51 -25.68 -21.97
N HIS A 507 -15.19 -25.72 -22.11
CA HIS A 507 -14.50 -25.04 -23.19
C HIS A 507 -14.76 -25.73 -24.53
N ASN A 508 -15.37 -25.03 -25.47
CA ASN A 508 -15.59 -25.57 -26.80
C ASN A 508 -14.29 -25.49 -27.63
N PRO A 509 -13.89 -26.54 -28.38
CA PRO A 509 -12.64 -26.50 -29.14
C PRO A 509 -12.51 -25.37 -30.17
N GLY A 510 -13.63 -24.87 -30.70
CA GLY A 510 -13.67 -23.73 -31.62
C GLY A 510 -13.79 -22.37 -30.93
N GLU A 511 -13.94 -22.33 -29.61
CA GLU A 511 -14.08 -21.08 -28.87
C GLU A 511 -12.75 -20.33 -28.82
N PRO A 512 -12.73 -19.05 -29.21
CA PRO A 512 -11.49 -18.30 -29.24
C PRO A 512 -11.06 -17.87 -27.83
N VAL A 513 -9.78 -18.02 -27.55
CA VAL A 513 -9.09 -17.43 -26.40
C VAL A 513 -8.36 -16.16 -26.83
N LEU A 514 -8.35 -15.14 -25.97
CA LEU A 514 -7.53 -13.95 -26.17
C LEU A 514 -6.15 -14.14 -25.54
N TRP A 515 -5.12 -14.29 -26.37
CA TRP A 515 -3.73 -14.46 -25.98
C TRP A 515 -3.01 -13.12 -26.00
N MET A 516 -2.36 -12.71 -24.92
CA MET A 516 -1.68 -11.41 -24.83
C MET A 516 -0.34 -11.46 -24.10
N ARG A 517 0.61 -10.63 -24.51
CA ARG A 517 1.90 -10.43 -23.81
C ARG A 517 2.04 -8.97 -23.39
N ALA A 518 2.03 -8.74 -22.09
CA ALA A 518 2.36 -7.46 -21.49
C ALA A 518 3.78 -7.53 -20.93
N LEU A 519 4.77 -7.10 -21.73
CA LEU A 519 6.19 -7.20 -21.36
C LEU A 519 6.67 -5.96 -20.58
N HIS A 520 5.92 -4.87 -20.62
CA HIS A 520 6.21 -3.63 -19.90
C HIS A 520 4.97 -3.18 -19.11
N ASP A 521 5.12 -2.85 -17.83
CA ASP A 521 4.05 -2.40 -16.94
C ASP A 521 4.22 -0.94 -16.49
N GLY A 522 5.08 -0.18 -17.17
CA GLY A 522 5.42 1.20 -16.80
C GLY A 522 6.41 1.33 -15.64
N PHE A 523 7.03 0.23 -15.18
CA PHE A 523 8.07 0.23 -14.15
C PHE A 523 9.43 -0.20 -14.72
N VAL A 524 10.50 0.36 -14.14
CA VAL A 524 11.88 0.00 -14.49
C VAL A 524 12.69 -0.34 -13.25
N LYS A 525 13.65 -1.26 -13.40
CA LYS A 525 14.59 -1.60 -12.33
C LYS A 525 15.72 -0.56 -12.26
N LYS A 526 15.78 0.20 -11.16
CA LYS A 526 16.84 1.18 -10.87
C LYS A 526 17.44 0.93 -9.49
N LYS A 527 18.76 0.73 -9.41
CA LYS A 527 19.51 0.48 -8.16
C LYS A 527 18.88 -0.62 -7.27
N GLY A 528 18.48 -1.74 -7.90
CA GLY A 528 17.88 -2.88 -7.20
C GLY A 528 16.42 -2.67 -6.75
N LYS A 529 15.70 -1.69 -7.31
CA LYS A 529 14.30 -1.39 -7.00
C LYS A 529 13.48 -1.24 -8.28
N ARG A 530 12.21 -1.62 -8.27
CA ARG A 530 11.26 -1.23 -9.33
C ARG A 530 10.71 0.15 -9.00
N VAL A 531 10.75 1.06 -9.95
CA VAL A 531 10.20 2.41 -9.81
C VAL A 531 9.37 2.76 -11.04
N ARG A 532 8.25 3.44 -10.83
CA ARG A 532 7.40 3.88 -11.94
C ARG A 532 8.15 4.87 -12.82
N ASN A 533 8.09 4.68 -14.13
CA ASN A 533 8.68 5.59 -15.11
C ASN A 533 7.63 5.96 -16.16
N LYS A 534 7.18 7.22 -16.16
CA LYS A 534 6.15 7.71 -17.08
C LYS A 534 6.53 7.65 -18.57
N LYS A 535 7.83 7.49 -18.88
CA LYS A 535 8.31 7.32 -20.25
C LYS A 535 8.36 5.86 -20.69
N GLU A 536 8.23 4.94 -19.75
CA GLU A 536 8.24 3.51 -20.04
C GLU A 536 6.91 3.08 -20.63
N LYS A 537 6.93 2.10 -21.52
CA LYS A 537 5.71 1.53 -22.09
C LYS A 537 4.91 0.85 -20.97
N ASP A 538 3.59 0.95 -21.04
CA ASP A 538 2.66 0.29 -20.13
C ASP A 538 1.66 -0.53 -20.96
N ASP A 539 2.05 -1.77 -21.22
CA ASP A 539 1.25 -2.75 -21.94
C ASP A 539 0.00 -3.13 -21.15
N ILE A 540 0.07 -3.16 -19.82
CA ILE A 540 -1.07 -3.48 -18.93
C ILE A 540 -2.20 -2.48 -19.14
N THR A 541 -1.90 -1.19 -19.10
CA THR A 541 -2.86 -0.13 -19.40
C THR A 541 -3.37 -0.21 -20.85
N THR A 542 -2.51 -0.62 -21.78
CA THR A 542 -2.87 -0.73 -23.21
C THR A 542 -3.88 -1.85 -23.48
N ILE A 543 -3.71 -3.03 -22.85
CA ILE A 543 -4.58 -4.19 -23.10
C ILE A 543 -5.89 -4.15 -22.31
N GLN A 544 -5.95 -3.38 -21.22
CA GLN A 544 -7.07 -3.40 -20.27
C GLN A 544 -8.44 -3.19 -20.93
N PRO A 545 -8.66 -2.20 -21.82
CA PRO A 545 -9.99 -1.96 -22.37
C PRO A 545 -10.46 -3.10 -23.27
N LEU A 546 -9.57 -3.61 -24.12
CA LEU A 546 -9.88 -4.74 -25.02
C LEU A 546 -10.19 -6.01 -24.22
N LEU A 547 -9.41 -6.28 -23.17
CA LEU A 547 -9.61 -7.46 -22.34
C LEU A 547 -10.92 -7.37 -21.56
N PHE A 548 -11.26 -6.19 -21.02
CA PHE A 548 -12.55 -5.95 -20.37
C PHE A 548 -13.73 -6.27 -21.30
N ASP A 549 -13.70 -5.75 -22.54
CA ASP A 549 -14.75 -6.02 -23.53
C ASP A 549 -14.79 -7.51 -23.92
N PHE A 550 -13.62 -8.14 -24.08
CA PHE A 550 -13.53 -9.55 -24.45
C PHE A 550 -14.03 -10.49 -23.35
N VAL A 551 -13.76 -10.19 -22.08
CA VAL A 551 -14.27 -10.96 -20.94
C VAL A 551 -15.79 -10.93 -20.87
N LYS A 552 -16.41 -9.80 -21.23
CA LYS A 552 -17.86 -9.66 -21.33
C LYS A 552 -18.46 -10.33 -22.55
N ASP A 553 -17.82 -10.20 -23.70
CA ASP A 553 -18.27 -10.79 -24.96
C ASP A 553 -17.09 -11.33 -25.77
N SER A 554 -16.98 -12.66 -25.85
CA SER A 554 -15.92 -13.34 -26.62
C SER A 554 -16.02 -13.09 -28.13
N ARG A 555 -17.12 -12.50 -28.62
CA ARG A 555 -17.28 -12.07 -30.02
C ARG A 555 -16.61 -10.74 -30.32
N THR A 556 -16.11 -10.04 -29.30
CA THR A 556 -15.33 -8.80 -29.45
C THR A 556 -14.28 -8.93 -30.55
N LYS A 557 -14.22 -7.92 -31.42
CA LYS A 557 -13.26 -7.87 -32.53
C LYS A 557 -11.88 -7.59 -31.97
N VAL A 558 -10.94 -8.48 -32.26
CA VAL A 558 -9.54 -8.37 -31.82
C VAL A 558 -8.67 -8.20 -33.05
N LYS A 559 -7.93 -7.10 -33.11
CA LYS A 559 -6.87 -6.94 -34.11
C LYS A 559 -5.70 -7.84 -33.70
N ASN A 560 -5.24 -8.68 -34.62
CA ASN A 560 -4.00 -9.43 -34.42
C ASN A 560 -2.80 -8.47 -34.46
N ILE A 561 -1.94 -8.55 -33.46
CA ILE A 561 -0.68 -7.80 -33.39
C ILE A 561 0.41 -8.82 -33.04
N PRO A 562 1.32 -9.13 -33.99
CA PRO A 562 2.37 -10.11 -33.78
C PRO A 562 3.14 -9.88 -32.48
N GLN A 563 3.44 -10.97 -31.78
CA GLN A 563 4.13 -11.01 -30.48
C GLN A 563 3.44 -10.26 -29.32
N PHE A 564 2.26 -9.67 -29.52
CA PHE A 564 1.59 -8.84 -28.52
C PHE A 564 0.17 -9.31 -28.18
N GLN A 565 -0.70 -9.51 -29.17
CA GLN A 565 -2.06 -10.01 -28.93
C GLN A 565 -2.63 -10.77 -30.13
N LYS A 566 -3.40 -11.84 -29.86
CA LYS A 566 -4.13 -12.59 -30.87
C LYS A 566 -5.35 -13.27 -30.28
N LYS A 567 -6.41 -13.36 -31.07
CA LYS A 567 -7.61 -14.15 -30.77
C LYS A 567 -7.52 -15.46 -31.55
N ALA A 568 -7.37 -16.58 -30.86
CA ALA A 568 -7.22 -17.90 -31.48
C ALA A 568 -7.76 -19.01 -30.56
N PRO A 569 -8.35 -20.09 -31.10
CA PRO A 569 -8.77 -21.24 -30.30
C PRO A 569 -7.58 -21.99 -29.71
N ILE A 570 -7.83 -22.79 -28.66
CA ILE A 570 -6.83 -23.68 -28.05
C ILE A 570 -6.43 -24.77 -29.06
N ASN A 571 -5.13 -25.05 -29.14
CA ASN A 571 -4.61 -26.15 -29.97
C ASN A 571 -4.72 -27.48 -29.20
N PHE A 572 -5.84 -28.17 -29.32
CA PHE A 572 -6.02 -29.48 -28.67
C PHE A 572 -5.18 -30.62 -29.28
N SER A 573 -4.50 -30.40 -30.42
CA SER A 573 -3.55 -31.37 -30.98
C SER A 573 -2.13 -31.25 -30.40
N ASP A 574 -1.86 -30.21 -29.62
CA ASP A 574 -0.61 -30.12 -28.87
C ASP A 574 -0.58 -31.17 -27.75
N GLU A 575 0.42 -32.06 -27.80
CA GLU A 575 0.62 -33.13 -26.81
C GLU A 575 0.81 -32.60 -25.39
N ASN A 576 1.36 -31.38 -25.24
CA ASN A 576 1.58 -30.74 -23.96
C ASN A 576 0.44 -29.80 -23.56
N LEU A 577 -0.53 -29.55 -24.45
CA LEU A 577 -1.64 -28.61 -24.25
C LEU A 577 -1.16 -27.33 -23.56
N GLU A 578 -0.22 -26.63 -24.20
CA GLU A 578 0.34 -25.38 -23.71
C GLU A 578 -0.73 -24.28 -23.80
N LEU A 579 -1.03 -23.65 -22.67
CA LEU A 579 -2.04 -22.60 -22.55
C LEU A 579 -1.38 -21.26 -22.25
N VAL A 580 -0.37 -20.90 -23.04
CA VAL A 580 0.41 -19.66 -22.87
C VAL A 580 0.46 -18.85 -24.15
N PRO A 581 0.43 -17.51 -24.09
CA PRO A 581 0.43 -16.66 -25.28
C PRO A 581 1.57 -16.93 -26.26
N GLU A 582 2.75 -17.29 -25.75
CA GLU A 582 3.93 -17.64 -26.54
C GLU A 582 3.71 -18.78 -27.54
N ALA A 583 2.77 -19.69 -27.28
CA ALA A 583 2.45 -20.80 -28.18
C ALA A 583 1.48 -20.41 -29.32
N TYR A 584 0.81 -19.25 -29.22
CA TYR A 584 -0.27 -18.87 -30.14
C TYR A 584 0.01 -17.60 -30.95
N LEU A 585 0.81 -16.68 -30.39
CA LEU A 585 1.11 -15.41 -31.02
C LEU A 585 2.00 -15.59 -32.25
N ASP A 586 1.69 -14.83 -33.31
CA ASP A 586 2.51 -14.83 -34.51
C ASP A 586 3.85 -14.13 -34.25
N ASP A 587 4.90 -14.59 -34.90
CA ASP A 587 6.18 -13.90 -34.90
C ASP A 587 6.08 -12.57 -35.66
N LYS A 588 6.86 -11.59 -35.20
CA LYS A 588 7.00 -10.32 -35.92
C LYS A 588 7.97 -10.54 -37.07
N GLU A 589 7.53 -10.29 -38.30
CA GLU A 589 8.45 -10.14 -39.43
C GLU A 589 9.36 -8.93 -39.18
N LEU A 590 10.66 -9.19 -39.02
CA LEU A 590 11.65 -8.15 -38.78
C LEU A 590 11.90 -7.38 -40.07
N THR A 591 11.84 -6.06 -40.00
CA THR A 591 12.28 -5.21 -41.12
C THR A 591 13.81 -5.26 -41.26
N GLN A 592 14.32 -5.04 -42.46
CA GLN A 592 15.77 -5.06 -42.72
C GLN A 592 16.54 -4.09 -41.81
N GLU A 593 15.96 -2.92 -41.54
CA GLU A 593 16.53 -1.91 -40.64
C GLU A 593 16.57 -2.38 -39.17
N GLU A 594 15.56 -3.13 -38.71
CA GLU A 594 15.53 -3.72 -37.36
C GLU A 594 16.55 -4.86 -37.22
N ILE A 595 16.77 -5.64 -38.28
CA ILE A 595 17.80 -6.69 -38.33
C ILE A 595 19.19 -6.06 -38.22
N GLU A 596 19.47 -5.04 -39.04
CA GLU A 596 20.75 -4.32 -39.03
C GLU A 596 21.04 -3.70 -37.66
N LYS A 597 20.04 -3.04 -37.07
CA LYS A 597 20.17 -2.42 -35.74
C LYS A 597 20.37 -3.44 -34.62
N SER A 598 19.70 -4.59 -34.70
CA SER A 598 19.88 -5.70 -33.75
C SER A 598 21.26 -6.33 -33.86
N MET A 599 21.77 -6.52 -35.08
CA MET A 599 23.14 -6.99 -35.33
C MET A 599 24.17 -6.02 -34.77
N GLU A 600 24.00 -4.72 -34.99
CA GLU A 600 24.90 -3.69 -34.46
C GLU A 600 24.92 -3.68 -32.92
N LEU A 601 23.75 -3.83 -32.29
CA LEU A 601 23.63 -3.92 -30.84
C LEU A 601 24.33 -5.17 -30.29
N LEU A 602 24.10 -6.33 -30.92
CA LEU A 602 24.70 -7.61 -30.54
C LEU A 602 26.24 -7.57 -30.70
N MET A 603 26.73 -6.96 -31.77
CA MET A 603 28.17 -6.72 -31.98
C MET A 603 28.75 -5.84 -30.88
N ARG A 604 28.07 -4.76 -30.50
CA ARG A 604 28.47 -3.90 -29.38
C ARG A 604 28.49 -4.63 -28.05
N GLU A 605 27.45 -5.38 -27.72
CA GLU A 605 27.37 -6.14 -26.47
C GLU A 605 28.45 -7.23 -26.42
N THR A 606 28.67 -7.94 -27.53
CA THR A 606 29.73 -8.95 -27.64
C THR A 606 31.11 -8.33 -27.50
N ALA A 607 31.36 -7.18 -28.14
CA ALA A 607 32.61 -6.44 -27.99
C ALA A 607 32.82 -5.96 -26.55
N CYS A 608 31.79 -5.40 -25.90
CA CYS A 608 31.83 -5.01 -24.49
C CYS A 608 32.10 -6.20 -23.56
N TYR A 609 31.50 -7.36 -23.83
CA TYR A 609 31.76 -8.59 -23.09
C TYR A 609 33.21 -9.04 -23.25
N LEU A 610 33.72 -9.11 -24.48
CA LEU A 610 35.09 -9.51 -24.78
C LEU A 610 36.13 -8.58 -24.12
N ILE A 611 35.87 -7.27 -24.11
CA ILE A 611 36.72 -6.28 -23.42
C ILE A 611 36.72 -6.54 -21.91
N ARG A 612 35.53 -6.74 -21.29
CA ARG A 612 35.41 -7.02 -19.86
C ARG A 612 36.02 -8.34 -19.41
N THR A 613 36.11 -9.33 -20.30
CA THR A 613 36.73 -10.63 -20.00
C THR A 613 38.26 -10.66 -20.22
N LYS A 614 38.83 -9.63 -20.86
CA LYS A 614 40.28 -9.52 -21.12
C LYS A 614 41.02 -8.54 -20.21
N SER A 615 40.31 -7.87 -19.30
CA SER A 615 40.82 -7.00 -18.24
C SER A 615 40.52 -7.62 -16.89
#